data_AF-A0A970ZV78-F1
#
_entry.id   AF-A0A970ZV78-F1
#
_cell.length_a   1.000
_cell.length_b   1.000
_cell.length_c   1.000
_cell.angle_alpha   90.00
_cell.angle_beta   90.00
_cell.angle_gamma   90.00
#
_symmetry.space_group_name_H-M   'P 1'
#
loop_
_entity.id
_entity.type
_entity.pdbx_description
1 polymer ?
#
loop_
_entity_poly.entity_id
_entity_poly.type
_entity_poly.pdbx_seq_one_letter_code
_entity_poly.pdbx_strand_id
1 'polypeptide(L)'
;MTFSTIHALVLRNLYLYTRTPVRLVELVFWPLVDLLVWGYLTVFLQTHTGDSFPYQLTFLIGAVILWDILFRAQQGVALYFLEDVWSRNLLNVFSAPVTNADYLASTYVIGFLRAAVTSLL
;
A
#
# COMPACT_ATOMS: atom_id res chain seq x y z
N MET A 1 7.47 -25.12 4.41
CA MET A 1 7.48 -24.03 3.43
C MET A 1 7.56 -24.62 2.03
N THR A 2 6.43 -25.07 1.49
CA THR A 2 6.36 -25.51 0.10
C THR A 2 5.97 -24.32 -0.77
N PHE A 3 6.81 -23.98 -1.75
CA PHE A 3 6.60 -22.85 -2.68
C PHE A 3 5.22 -22.88 -3.35
N SER A 4 4.67 -24.08 -3.58
CA SER A 4 3.32 -24.29 -4.13
C SER A 4 2.21 -23.72 -3.25
N THR A 5 2.36 -23.78 -1.93
CA THR A 5 1.33 -23.31 -0.98
C THR A 5 1.30 -21.78 -0.93
N ILE A 6 2.48 -21.15 -0.97
CA ILE A 6 2.62 -19.69 -1.07
C ILE A 6 2.02 -19.19 -2.38
N HIS A 7 2.33 -19.85 -3.50
CA HIS A 7 1.79 -19.47 -4.82
C HIS A 7 0.26 -19.58 -4.87
N ALA A 8 -0.33 -20.64 -4.31
CA ALA A 8 -1.79 -20.81 -4.27
C ALA A 8 -2.48 -19.72 -3.43
N LEU A 9 -1.89 -19.31 -2.30
CA LEU A 9 -2.39 -18.22 -1.46
C LEU A 9 -2.28 -16.86 -2.17
N VAL A 10 -1.18 -16.61 -2.88
CA VAL A 10 -1.01 -15.40 -3.71
C VAL A 10 -2.08 -15.33 -4.79
N LEU A 11 -2.33 -16.43 -5.49
CA LEU A 11 -3.32 -16.52 -6.57
C LEU A 11 -4.76 -16.30 -6.04
N ARG A 12 -5.09 -16.85 -4.86
CA ARG A 12 -6.37 -16.57 -4.17
C ARG A 12 -6.56 -15.07 -3.95
N ASN A 13 -5.55 -14.41 -3.38
CA ASN A 13 -5.65 -12.99 -3.04
C ASN A 13 -5.68 -12.09 -4.28
N LEU A 14 -5.00 -12.49 -5.36
CA LEU A 14 -5.04 -11.80 -6.64
C LEU A 14 -6.45 -11.86 -7.26
N TYR A 15 -7.12 -13.02 -7.20
CA TYR A 15 -8.50 -13.18 -7.67
C TYR A 15 -9.53 -12.39 -6.84
N LEU A 16 -9.33 -12.29 -5.52
CA LEU A 16 -10.15 -11.45 -4.64
C LEU A 16 -10.06 -9.96 -5.03
N TYR A 17 -8.86 -9.51 -5.41
CA TYR A 17 -8.62 -8.14 -5.84
C TYR A 17 -9.39 -7.78 -7.11
N THR A 18 -9.40 -8.68 -8.11
CA THR A 18 -10.13 -8.47 -9.37
C THR A 18 -11.65 -8.39 -9.23
N ARG A 19 -12.23 -8.87 -8.12
CA ARG A 19 -13.69 -8.85 -7.91
C ARG A 19 -14.21 -7.57 -7.25
N THR A 20 -13.32 -6.71 -6.74
CA THR A 20 -13.71 -5.48 -6.03
C THR A 20 -13.17 -4.24 -6.76
N PRO A 21 -13.87 -3.71 -7.77
CA PRO A 21 -13.39 -2.58 -8.57
C PRO A 21 -13.14 -1.31 -7.76
N VAL A 22 -13.84 -1.15 -6.62
CA VAL A 22 -13.63 -0.05 -5.66
C VAL A 22 -12.17 0.02 -5.18
N ARG A 23 -11.50 -1.12 -4.98
CA ARG A 23 -10.10 -1.15 -4.52
C ARG A 23 -9.12 -0.68 -5.58
N LEU A 24 -9.40 -0.94 -6.86
CA LEU A 24 -8.56 -0.45 -7.96
C LEU A 24 -8.67 1.07 -8.06
N VAL A 25 -9.88 1.62 -7.92
CA VAL A 25 -10.08 3.07 -7.91
C VAL A 25 -9.37 3.69 -6.71
N GLU A 26 -9.56 3.14 -5.51
CA GLU A 26 -8.94 3.66 -4.29
C GLU A 26 -7.41 3.57 -4.32
N LEU A 27 -6.85 2.53 -4.96
CA LEU A 27 -5.41 2.38 -5.17
C LEU A 27 -4.81 3.53 -5.98
N VAL A 28 -5.52 4.04 -6.98
CA VAL A 28 -5.02 5.08 -7.91
C VAL A 28 -5.44 6.47 -7.46
N PHE A 29 -6.64 6.60 -6.92
CA PHE A 29 -7.24 7.87 -6.51
C PHE A 29 -6.42 8.56 -5.43
N TRP A 30 -6.08 7.84 -4.35
CA TRP A 30 -5.36 8.46 -3.23
C TRP A 30 -3.94 8.93 -3.57
N PRO A 31 -3.08 8.13 -4.25
CA PRO A 31 -1.77 8.62 -4.70
C PRO A 31 -1.86 9.81 -5.65
N LEU A 32 -2.85 9.81 -6.57
CA LEU A 32 -3.09 10.95 -7.46
C LEU A 32 -3.43 12.21 -6.67
N VAL A 33 -4.35 12.10 -5.71
CA VAL A 33 -4.75 13.23 -4.86
C VAL A 33 -3.54 13.76 -4.10
N ASP A 34 -2.72 12.90 -3.51
CA ASP A 34 -1.57 13.33 -2.73
C ASP A 34 -0.46 13.93 -3.59
N LEU A 35 -0.16 13.36 -4.76
CA LEU A 35 0.76 13.95 -5.72
C LEU A 35 0.29 15.32 -6.19
N LEU A 36 -1.01 15.48 -6.44
CA LEU A 36 -1.57 16.78 -6.81
C LEU A 36 -1.46 17.76 -5.64
N VAL A 37 -1.90 17.39 -4.44
CA VAL A 37 -1.89 18.28 -3.26
C VAL A 37 -0.47 18.69 -2.91
N TRP A 38 0.43 17.74 -2.70
CA TRP A 38 1.82 18.04 -2.31
C TRP A 38 2.65 18.61 -3.45
N GLY A 39 2.40 18.19 -4.69
CA GLY A 39 3.04 18.74 -5.88
C GLY A 39 2.66 20.20 -6.10
N TYR A 40 1.37 20.52 -6.12
CA TYR A 40 0.90 21.91 -6.25
C TYR A 40 1.32 22.78 -5.08
N LEU A 41 1.27 22.25 -3.84
CA LEU A 41 1.74 22.98 -2.68
C LEU A 41 3.23 23.34 -2.82
N THR A 42 4.06 22.41 -3.29
CA THR A 42 5.50 22.67 -3.51
C THR A 42 5.71 23.76 -4.55
N VAL A 43 5.02 23.69 -5.69
CA VAL A 43 5.10 24.70 -6.76
C VAL A 43 4.59 26.07 -6.29
N PHE A 44 3.50 26.10 -5.52
CA PHE A 44 2.93 27.32 -4.94
C PHE A 44 3.91 28.00 -3.98
N LEU A 45 4.54 27.22 -3.10
CA LEU A 45 5.52 27.75 -2.14
C LEU A 45 6.79 28.24 -2.85
N GLN A 46 7.26 27.55 -3.89
CA GLN A 46 8.41 27.99 -4.70
C GLN A 46 8.14 29.32 -5.41
N THR A 47 6.95 29.48 -6.00
CA THR A 47 6.58 30.72 -6.71
C THR A 47 6.39 31.92 -5.77
N HIS A 48 5.88 31.72 -4.55
CA HIS A 48 5.66 32.83 -3.61
C HIS A 48 6.88 33.22 -2.78
N THR A 49 7.85 32.31 -2.60
CA THR A 49 9.00 32.55 -1.70
C THR A 49 10.25 33.06 -2.43
N GLY A 50 10.27 33.03 -3.77
CA GLY A 50 11.41 33.49 -4.59
C GLY A 50 12.70 32.69 -4.36
N ASP A 51 13.87 33.28 -4.66
CA ASP A 51 15.20 32.66 -4.52
C ASP A 51 15.55 32.22 -3.08
N SER A 52 14.81 32.71 -2.08
CA SER A 52 15.00 32.38 -0.66
C SER A 52 14.12 31.22 -0.20
N PHE A 53 13.98 30.14 -0.99
CA PHE A 53 13.25 28.96 -0.54
C PHE A 53 13.97 28.31 0.66
N PRO A 54 13.40 28.32 1.88
CA PRO A 54 14.10 27.82 3.06
C PRO A 54 14.31 26.32 2.94
N TYR A 55 15.54 25.86 3.20
CA TYR A 55 15.87 24.43 3.26
C TYR A 55 14.93 23.65 4.19
N GLN A 56 14.50 24.29 5.29
CA GLN A 56 13.57 23.74 6.27
C GLN A 56 12.21 23.38 5.66
N LEU A 57 11.68 24.19 4.73
CA LEU A 57 10.43 23.90 4.03
C LEU A 57 10.58 22.69 3.10
N THR A 58 11.68 22.63 2.35
CA THR A 58 12.00 21.49 1.47
C THR A 58 12.11 20.20 2.27
N PHE A 59 12.82 20.27 3.40
CA PHE A 59 12.99 19.14 4.31
C PHE A 59 11.65 18.67 4.90
N LEU A 60 10.77 19.60 5.30
CA LEU A 60 9.46 19.29 5.85
C LEU A 60 8.55 18.63 4.80
N ILE A 61 8.52 19.15 3.56
CA ILE A 61 7.78 18.53 2.45
C ILE A 61 8.31 17.13 2.16
N GLY A 62 9.64 16.95 2.10
CA GLY A 62 10.26 15.64 1.93
C GLY A 62 9.90 14.66 3.05
N ALA A 63 9.89 15.12 4.30
CA ALA A 63 9.48 14.31 5.45
C ALA A 63 8.00 13.90 5.38
N VAL A 64 7.11 14.79 4.93
CA VAL A 64 5.68 14.48 4.76
C VAL A 64 5.44 13.47 3.65
N ILE A 65 6.14 13.60 2.51
CA ILE A 65 6.04 12.62 1.42
C ILE A 65 6.54 11.25 1.88
N LEU A 66 7.67 11.19 2.60
CA LEU A 66 8.20 9.95 3.16
C LEU A 66 7.20 9.32 4.14
N TRP A 67 6.62 10.13 5.02
CA TRP A 67 5.59 9.70 5.96
C TRP A 67 4.38 9.09 5.24
N ASP A 68 3.91 9.74 4.17
CA ASP A 68 2.78 9.26 3.39
C ASP A 68 3.07 7.88 2.74
N ILE A 69 4.25 7.71 2.15
CA ILE A 69 4.69 6.41 1.61
C ILE A 69 4.70 5.33 2.70
N LEU A 70 5.25 5.64 3.88
CA LEU A 70 5.29 4.70 5.01
C LEU A 70 3.87 4.35 5.48
N PHE A 71 3.00 5.35 5.61
CA PHE A 71 1.62 5.18 6.02
C PHE A 71 0.84 4.31 5.04
N ARG A 72 1.03 4.49 3.73
CA ARG A 72 0.41 3.66 2.69
C ARG A 72 0.89 2.22 2.71
N ALA A 73 2.19 2.00 2.92
CA ALA A 73 2.74 0.66 3.07
C ALA A 73 2.10 -0.08 4.25
N GLN A 74 1.91 0.62 5.38
CA GLN A 74 1.24 0.05 6.55
C GLN A 74 -0.25 -0.24 6.30
N GLN A 75 -0.97 0.68 5.66
CA GLN A 75 -2.40 0.54 5.38
C GLN A 75 -2.67 -0.63 4.45
N GLY A 76 -1.77 -0.86 3.48
CA GLY A 76 -1.84 -1.99 2.57
C GLY A 76 -1.97 -3.31 3.33
N VAL A 77 -1.07 -3.56 4.29
CA VAL A 77 -1.06 -4.78 5.11
C VAL A 77 -2.25 -4.85 6.07
N ALA A 78 -2.57 -3.73 6.73
CA ALA A 78 -3.66 -3.69 7.71
C ALA A 78 -5.03 -3.99 7.09
N LEU A 79 -5.30 -3.47 5.89
CA LEU A 79 -6.55 -3.71 5.17
C LEU A 79 -6.72 -5.19 4.79
N TYR A 80 -5.67 -5.85 4.30
CA TYR A 80 -5.72 -7.28 3.99
C TYR A 80 -6.00 -8.13 5.24
N PHE A 81 -5.33 -7.80 6.34
CA PHE A 81 -5.58 -8.48 7.61
C PHE A 81 -7.03 -8.31 8.08
N LEU A 82 -7.55 -7.07 8.05
CA LEU A 82 -8.91 -6.78 8.45
C LEU A 82 -9.95 -7.48 7.57
N GLU A 83 -9.67 -7.63 6.28
CA GLU A 83 -10.53 -8.36 5.35
C GLU A 83 -10.61 -9.85 5.68
N ASP A 84 -9.49 -10.49 6.02
CA ASP A 84 -9.47 -11.89 6.44
C ASP A 84 -10.17 -12.09 7.82
N VAL A 85 -10.17 -11.07 8.69
CA VAL A 85 -11.01 -11.00 9.90
C VAL A 85 -12.49 -10.90 9.54
N TRP A 86 -12.86 -9.96 8.68
CA TRP A 86 -14.24 -9.68 8.34
C TRP A 86 -14.91 -10.84 7.58
N SER A 87 -14.16 -11.51 6.70
CA SER A 87 -14.59 -12.70 5.98
C SER A 87 -14.65 -13.97 6.85
N ARG A 88 -14.26 -13.88 8.13
CA ARG A 88 -14.12 -15.03 9.06
C ARG A 88 -13.22 -16.15 8.52
N ASN A 89 -12.41 -15.85 7.50
CA ASN A 89 -11.59 -16.85 6.83
C ASN A 89 -10.30 -17.17 7.61
N LEU A 90 -9.94 -16.37 8.62
CA LEU A 90 -8.84 -16.64 9.54
C LEU A 90 -8.93 -18.04 10.18
N LEU A 91 -10.13 -18.49 10.56
CA LEU A 91 -10.32 -19.83 11.11
C LEU A 91 -9.97 -20.93 10.11
N ASN A 92 -10.26 -20.72 8.82
CA ASN A 92 -10.00 -21.69 7.76
C ASN A 92 -8.52 -21.72 7.36
N VAL A 93 -7.83 -20.57 7.49
CA VAL A 93 -6.38 -20.46 7.29
C VAL A 93 -5.61 -21.14 8.42
N PHE A 94 -6.04 -20.97 9.68
CA PHE A 94 -5.41 -21.60 10.83
C PHE A 94 -5.79 -23.08 11.03
N SER A 95 -6.91 -23.55 10.46
CA SER A 95 -7.31 -24.96 10.49
C SER A 95 -6.67 -25.79 9.37
N ALA A 96 -6.24 -25.15 8.28
CA ALA A 96 -5.47 -25.79 7.24
C ALA A 96 -4.01 -26.02 7.73
N PRO A 97 -3.30 -27.05 7.23
CA PRO A 97 -1.92 -27.35 7.60
C PRO A 97 -0.95 -26.36 6.93
N VAL A 98 -1.15 -25.07 7.17
CA VAL A 98 -0.35 -23.96 6.64
C VAL A 98 0.38 -23.32 7.82
N THR A 99 1.70 -23.23 7.71
CA THR A 99 2.49 -22.55 8.73
C THR A 99 2.20 -21.05 8.72
N ASN A 100 2.08 -20.41 9.90
CA ASN A 100 1.89 -18.95 10.02
C ASN A 100 2.93 -18.14 9.21
N ALA A 101 4.14 -18.68 9.03
CA ALA A 101 5.19 -18.11 8.21
C ALA A 101 4.85 -18.08 6.71
N ASP A 102 4.17 -19.09 6.17
CA ASP A 102 3.77 -19.14 4.75
C ASP A 102 2.64 -18.14 4.47
N TYR A 103 1.73 -17.95 5.44
CA TYR A 103 0.70 -16.93 5.38
C TYR A 103 1.31 -15.52 5.37
N LEU A 104 2.18 -15.21 6.34
CA LEU A 104 2.88 -13.92 6.40
C LEU A 104 3.66 -13.65 5.11
N ALA A 105 4.43 -14.62 4.62
CA ALA A 105 5.19 -14.48 3.38
C ALA A 105 4.28 -14.15 2.18
N SER A 106 3.12 -14.80 2.06
CA SER A 106 2.17 -14.52 0.98
C SER A 106 1.60 -13.09 1.06
N THR A 107 1.26 -12.62 2.26
CA THR A 107 0.75 -11.26 2.49
C THR A 107 1.82 -10.20 2.22
N TYR A 108 3.08 -10.46 2.57
CA TYR A 108 4.20 -9.58 2.23
C TYR A 108 4.42 -9.48 0.72
N VAL A 109 4.36 -10.59 -0.01
CA VAL A 109 4.51 -10.60 -1.48
C VAL A 109 3.40 -9.80 -2.17
N ILE A 110 2.15 -9.93 -1.71
CA ILE A 110 1.03 -9.16 -2.24
C ILE A 110 1.14 -7.69 -1.87
N GLY A 111 1.52 -7.38 -0.63
CA GLY A 111 1.79 -6.02 -0.19
C GLY A 111 2.89 -5.36 -1.03
N PHE A 112 3.95 -6.10 -1.34
CA PHE A 112 5.04 -5.65 -2.21
C PHE A 112 4.59 -5.43 -3.65
N LEU A 113 3.83 -6.38 -4.24
CA LEU A 113 3.25 -6.21 -5.58
C LEU A 113 2.33 -4.99 -5.65
N ARG A 114 1.48 -4.79 -4.64
CA ARG A 114 0.60 -3.63 -4.55
C ARG A 114 1.41 -2.34 -4.46
N ALA A 115 2.40 -2.29 -3.56
CA ALA A 115 3.28 -1.13 -3.40
C ALA A 115 4.06 -0.82 -4.69
N ALA A 116 4.57 -1.84 -5.39
CA ALA A 116 5.24 -1.69 -6.67
C ALA A 116 4.30 -1.07 -7.70
N VAL A 117 3.07 -1.58 -7.84
CA VAL A 117 2.06 -1.02 -8.77
C VAL A 117 1.72 0.42 -8.40
N THR A 118 1.52 0.72 -7.12
CA THR A 118 1.21 2.08 -6.66
C THR A 118 2.38 3.04 -6.87
N SER A 119 3.63 2.59 -6.71
CA SER A 119 4.82 3.42 -6.91
C SER A 119 5.15 3.68 -8.38
N LEU A 120 4.65 2.84 -9.29
CA LEU A 120 4.84 2.94 -10.74
C LEU A 120 3.78 3.82 -11.42
N LEU A 121 2.71 4.17 -10.69
CA LEU A 121 1.61 5.04 -11.07
C LEU A 121 1.82 6.44 -10.51
#